data_AF-A0A6M1Y8J1-F1
#
_entry.id   AF-A0A6M1Y8J1-F1
#
_cell.length_a   1.000
_cell.length_b   1.000
_cell.length_c   1.000
_cell.angle_alpha   90.00
_cell.angle_beta   90.00
_cell.angle_gamma   90.00
#
_symmetry.space_group_name_H-M   'P 1'
#
loop_
_entity.id
_entity.type
_entity.pdbx_description
1 polymer ?
#
loop_
_entity_poly.entity_id
_entity_poly.type
_entity_poly.pdbx_seq_one_letter_code
_entity_poly.pdbx_strand_id
1 'polypeptide(L)'
;MRKLTIAMLAMPLFAFSGAALAGDAAAGEAKAEALYCMDCHAGEDFEGMSKDEITKALEDSLSGELPHPPGLEDMTAEDIPDLAAYFYAAAGGE
;
A
#
# COMPACT_ATOMS: atom_id res chain seq x y z
N MET A 1 -10.46 -40.11 40.44
CA MET A 1 -9.52 -39.22 39.73
C MET A 1 -10.19 -38.71 38.47
N ARG A 2 -10.01 -37.41 38.17
CA ARG A 2 -10.90 -36.55 37.34
C ARG A 2 -11.03 -37.01 35.89
N LYS A 3 -12.27 -36.90 35.39
CA LYS A 3 -12.66 -36.97 33.99
C LYS A 3 -12.01 -35.80 33.24
N LEU A 4 -11.24 -36.08 32.19
CA LEU A 4 -10.67 -35.08 31.29
C LEU A 4 -11.75 -34.71 30.26
N THR A 5 -12.47 -33.63 30.53
CA THR A 5 -13.46 -33.05 29.62
C THR A 5 -12.75 -32.18 28.58
N ILE A 6 -13.10 -32.42 27.32
CA ILE A 6 -12.73 -31.69 26.11
C ILE A 6 -13.16 -30.23 26.19
N ALA A 7 -12.29 -29.31 25.72
CA ALA A 7 -12.72 -28.10 25.02
C ALA A 7 -11.58 -27.64 24.10
N MET A 8 -11.59 -28.14 22.86
CA MET A 8 -10.90 -27.50 21.74
C MET A 8 -11.43 -26.08 21.63
N LEU A 9 -10.64 -25.08 22.07
CA LEU A 9 -10.82 -23.72 21.60
C LEU A 9 -10.40 -23.70 20.13
N ALA A 10 -11.36 -23.95 19.24
CA ALA A 10 -11.26 -23.50 17.87
C ALA A 10 -11.27 -21.96 17.93
N MET A 11 -10.09 -21.36 17.83
CA MET A 11 -9.93 -19.92 17.76
C MET A 11 -10.16 -19.51 16.29
N PRO A 12 -11.23 -18.78 15.96
CA PRO A 12 -11.40 -18.26 14.61
C PRO A 12 -10.55 -16.98 14.53
N LEU A 13 -9.27 -17.15 14.21
CA LEU A 13 -8.38 -16.08 13.76
C LEU A 13 -7.91 -16.61 12.39
N PHE A 14 -8.34 -16.10 11.24
CA PHE A 14 -8.30 -14.72 10.80
C PHE A 14 -9.44 -14.47 9.82
N ALA A 15 -10.39 -13.60 10.18
CA ALA A 15 -11.09 -12.82 9.18
C ALA A 15 -10.11 -11.74 8.71
N PHE A 16 -9.37 -12.02 7.63
CA PHE A 16 -8.65 -10.99 6.86
C PHE A 16 -9.71 -10.16 6.12
N SER A 17 -10.50 -9.39 6.89
CA SER A 17 -11.38 -8.38 6.31
C SER A 17 -10.48 -7.27 5.77
N GLY A 18 -10.55 -7.00 4.47
CA GLY A 18 -9.75 -6.00 3.73
C GLY A 18 -9.85 -4.55 4.21
N ALA A 19 -10.35 -4.30 5.42
CA ALA A 19 -10.32 -3.01 6.11
C ALA A 19 -8.93 -2.69 6.72
N ALA A 20 -7.99 -3.63 6.71
CA ALA A 20 -6.67 -3.47 7.34
C ALA A 20 -5.58 -2.84 6.42
N LEU A 21 -5.91 -2.47 5.18
CA LEU A 21 -4.97 -1.83 4.24
C LEU A 21 -5.49 -0.48 3.72
N ALA A 22 -6.18 0.28 4.57
CA ALA A 22 -6.27 1.72 4.34
C ALA A 22 -4.86 2.28 4.57
N GLY A 23 -4.07 2.43 3.50
CA GLY A 23 -2.72 2.96 3.60
C GLY A 23 -2.64 4.30 4.31
N ASP A 24 -1.53 4.54 4.98
CA ASP A 24 -1.23 5.73 5.76
C ASP A 24 -0.48 6.75 4.89
N ALA A 25 -1.10 7.89 4.61
CA ALA A 25 -0.51 8.92 3.76
C ALA A 25 0.77 9.54 4.35
N ALA A 26 0.90 9.61 5.68
CA ALA A 26 2.12 10.13 6.31
C ALA A 26 3.27 9.11 6.23
N ALA A 27 2.96 7.82 6.40
CA ALA A 27 3.93 6.75 6.13
C ALA A 27 4.31 6.71 4.64
N GLY A 28 3.34 6.95 3.76
CA GLY A 28 3.53 7.02 2.32
C GLY A 28 4.42 8.17 1.89
N GLU A 29 4.29 9.34 2.51
CA GLU A 29 5.17 10.49 2.26
C GLU A 29 6.62 10.14 2.60
N ALA A 30 6.87 9.56 3.78
CA ALA A 30 8.21 9.14 4.19
C ALA A 30 8.81 8.07 3.25
N LYS A 31 7.97 7.14 2.76
CA LYS A 31 8.40 6.14 1.77
C LYS A 31 8.69 6.78 0.41
N ALA A 32 7.85 7.71 -0.05
CA ALA A 32 8.06 8.42 -1.32
C ALA A 32 9.35 9.24 -1.32
N GLU A 33 9.72 9.84 -0.18
CA GLU A 33 11.01 10.51 0.00
C GLU A 33 12.16 9.48 0.01
N ALA A 34 12.05 8.40 0.79
CA ALA A 34 13.10 7.38 0.91
C ALA A 34 13.37 6.60 -0.39
N LEU A 35 12.34 6.42 -1.22
CA LEU A 35 12.40 5.76 -2.53
C LEU A 35 12.64 6.76 -3.67
N TYR A 36 12.93 8.04 -3.36
CA TYR A 36 13.25 9.08 -4.34
C TYR A 36 12.14 9.32 -5.37
N CYS A 37 10.90 8.92 -5.07
CA CYS A 37 9.77 9.15 -5.98
C CYS A 37 9.56 10.64 -6.23
N MET A 38 9.78 11.45 -5.18
CA MET A 38 9.62 12.91 -5.21
C MET A 38 10.67 13.65 -6.05
N ASP A 39 11.76 12.99 -6.43
CA ASP A 39 12.77 13.61 -7.30
C ASP A 39 12.25 13.74 -8.74
N CYS A 40 11.24 12.94 -9.11
CA CYS A 40 10.64 12.90 -10.44
C CYS A 40 9.14 13.21 -10.45
N HIS A 41 8.44 12.91 -9.35
CA HIS A 41 6.99 12.99 -9.26
C HIS A 41 6.51 13.99 -8.22
N ALA A 42 5.58 14.84 -8.61
CA ALA A 42 4.82 15.71 -7.72
C ALA A 42 3.36 15.21 -7.61
N GLY A 43 2.63 15.67 -6.59
CA GLY A 43 1.21 15.30 -6.42
C GLY A 43 0.35 15.65 -7.64
N GLU A 44 0.69 16.74 -8.33
CA GLU A 44 0.04 17.20 -9.57
C GLU A 44 0.13 16.20 -10.73
N ASP A 45 1.12 15.29 -10.74
CA ASP A 45 1.23 14.25 -11.77
C ASP A 45 0.11 13.20 -11.68
N PHE A 46 -0.57 13.13 -10.52
CA PHE A 46 -1.64 12.18 -10.24
C PHE A 46 -3.01 12.86 -10.13
N GLU A 47 -3.11 14.16 -10.45
CA GLU A 47 -4.38 14.90 -10.42
C GLU A 47 -5.45 14.23 -11.28
N GLY A 48 -6.63 14.01 -10.69
CA GLY A 48 -7.76 13.36 -11.36
C GLY A 48 -7.69 11.83 -11.41
N MET A 49 -6.61 11.21 -10.90
CA MET A 49 -6.56 9.76 -10.70
C MET A 49 -7.25 9.37 -9.38
N SER A 50 -7.99 8.27 -9.41
CA SER A 50 -8.47 7.62 -8.20
C SER A 50 -7.33 6.90 -7.47
N LYS A 51 -7.49 6.69 -6.16
CA LYS A 51 -6.55 5.89 -5.36
C LYS A 51 -6.33 4.48 -5.92
N ASP A 52 -7.35 3.86 -6.50
CA ASP A 52 -7.25 2.52 -7.11
C ASP A 52 -6.41 2.57 -8.40
N GLU A 53 -6.54 3.62 -9.22
CA GLU A 53 -5.70 3.81 -10.42
C GLU A 53 -4.23 4.04 -10.05
N ILE A 54 -3.97 4.82 -9.00
CA ILE A 54 -2.60 5.03 -8.49
C ILE A 54 -2.03 3.71 -7.94
N THR A 55 -2.83 2.95 -7.19
CA THR A 55 -2.45 1.62 -6.67
C THR A 55 -2.06 0.69 -7.82
N LYS A 56 -2.91 0.61 -8.86
CA LYS A 56 -2.66 -0.21 -10.05
C LYS A 56 -1.37 0.20 -10.77
N ALA A 57 -1.12 1.50 -10.93
CA ALA A 57 0.09 1.99 -11.57
C ALA A 57 1.36 1.59 -10.80
N LEU A 58 1.32 1.69 -9.46
CA LEU A 58 2.42 1.24 -8.59
C LEU A 58 2.67 -0.27 -8.71
N GLU A 59 1.60 -1.08 -8.75
CA GLU A 59 1.69 -2.53 -8.97
C GLU A 59 2.29 -2.89 -10.34
N ASP A 60 1.85 -2.18 -11.39
CA ASP A 60 2.32 -2.40 -12.76
C ASP A 60 3.78 -1.98 -12.93
N SER A 61 4.20 -0.90 -12.27
CA SER A 61 5.61 -0.48 -12.26
C SER A 61 6.50 -1.44 -11.48
N LEU A 62 6.05 -1.93 -10.33
CA LEU A 62 6.80 -2.91 -9.54
C LEU A 62 6.94 -4.26 -10.26
N SER A 63 5.90 -4.69 -10.97
CA SER A 63 5.91 -5.94 -11.75
C SER A 63 6.64 -5.82 -13.10
N GLY A 64 6.93 -4.60 -13.55
CA GLY A 64 7.57 -4.30 -14.83
C GLY A 64 6.61 -4.30 -16.03
N GLU A 65 5.30 -4.39 -15.80
CA GLU A 65 4.28 -4.22 -16.85
C GLU A 65 4.21 -2.76 -17.34
N LEU A 66 4.38 -1.81 -16.43
CA LEU A 66 4.53 -0.39 -16.74
C LEU A 66 6.02 0.01 -16.63
N PRO A 67 6.72 0.26 -17.75
CA PRO A 67 8.12 0.65 -17.71
C PRO A 67 8.32 1.93 -16.89
N HIS A 68 9.18 1.85 -15.89
CA HIS A 68 9.59 2.96 -15.05
C HIS A 68 11.12 3.10 -15.09
N PRO A 69 11.68 4.32 -15.09
CA PRO A 69 13.11 4.52 -14.88
C PRO A 69 13.62 3.87 -13.59
N PRO A 70 14.95 3.72 -13.40
CA PRO A 70 15.51 3.31 -12.11
C PRO A 70 14.98 4.19 -10.96
N GLY A 71 14.76 3.60 -9.78
CA GLY A 71 14.13 4.25 -8.62
C GLY A 71 13.08 3.40 -7.89
N LEU A 72 12.83 2.16 -8.34
CA LEU A 72 11.87 1.24 -7.71
C LEU A 72 12.53 -0.02 -7.15
N GLU A 73 13.86 -0.12 -7.20
CA GLU A 73 14.61 -1.33 -6.87
C GLU A 73 14.38 -1.79 -5.42
N ASP A 74 14.13 -0.85 -4.52
CA ASP A 74 13.89 -1.08 -3.09
C ASP A 74 12.40 -1.04 -2.72
N MET A 75 11.51 -0.75 -3.67
CA MET A 75 10.07 -0.74 -3.43
C MET A 75 9.54 -2.16 -3.30
N THR A 76 8.64 -2.37 -2.34
CA THR A 76 7.96 -3.66 -2.13
C THR A 76 6.45 -3.54 -2.29
N ALA A 77 5.77 -4.68 -2.41
CA ALA A 77 4.31 -4.71 -2.45
C ALA A 77 3.66 -4.17 -1.15
N GLU A 78 4.39 -4.21 -0.03
CA GLU A 78 3.93 -3.68 1.27
C GLU A 78 3.96 -2.14 1.30
N ASP A 79 4.67 -1.49 0.39
CA ASP A 79 4.76 -0.02 0.30
C ASP A 79 3.60 0.61 -0.47
N ILE A 80 3.01 -0.16 -1.39
CA ILE A 80 1.97 0.30 -2.31
C ILE A 80 0.78 0.97 -1.62
N PRO A 81 0.18 0.41 -0.55
CA PRO A 81 -0.99 1.02 0.07
C PRO A 81 -0.71 2.43 0.61
N ASP A 82 0.45 2.61 1.25
CA ASP A 82 0.86 3.88 1.84
C ASP A 82 1.25 4.88 0.77
N LEU A 83 2.05 4.46 -0.23
CA LEU A 83 2.42 5.29 -1.38
C LEU A 83 1.17 5.75 -2.15
N ALA A 84 0.21 4.86 -2.41
CA ALA A 84 -1.04 5.20 -3.07
C ALA A 84 -1.88 6.17 -2.24
N ALA A 85 -1.94 5.97 -0.91
CA ALA A 85 -2.63 6.90 -0.02
C ALA A 85 -1.99 8.30 -0.04
N TYR A 86 -0.65 8.36 -0.03
CA TYR A 86 0.08 9.61 -0.12
C TYR A 86 -0.16 10.33 -1.45
N PHE A 87 0.10 9.68 -2.58
CA PHE A 87 -0.04 10.32 -3.90
C PHE A 87 -1.49 10.72 -4.20
N TYR A 88 -2.48 9.93 -3.76
CA TYR A 88 -3.89 10.33 -3.87
C TYR A 88 -4.21 11.59 -3.05
N ALA A 89 -3.74 11.67 -1.80
CA ALA A 89 -3.92 12.87 -0.97
C ALA A 89 -3.17 14.08 -1.55
N ALA A 90 -1.95 13.88 -2.04
CA ALA A 90 -1.13 14.93 -2.66
C ALA A 90 -1.74 15.44 -3.97
N ALA A 91 -2.52 14.62 -4.67
CA ALA A 91 -3.31 14.98 -5.85
C ALA A 91 -4.65 15.67 -5.52
N GLY A 92 -4.94 15.93 -4.24
CA GLY A 92 -6.18 16.56 -3.79
C GLY A 92 -7.35 15.60 -3.57
N GLY A 93 -7.08 14.30 -3.51
CA GLY A 93 -8.07 13.28 -3.14
C GLY A 93 -8.41 13.31 -1.65
N GLU A 94 -9.69 13.07 -1.33
CA GLU A 94 -10.23 12.96 0.04
C GLU A 94 -10.44 11.50 0.47
#